data_AF-A0A392LZ60-F1
#
_entry.id   AF-A0A392LZ60-F1
#
_cell.length_a   1.000
_cell.length_b   1.000
_cell.length_c   1.000
_cell.angle_alpha   90.00
_cell.angle_beta   90.00
_cell.angle_gamma   90.00
#
_symmetry.space_group_name_H-M   'P 1'
#
loop_
_entity.id
_entity.type
_entity.pdbx_description
1 polymer ?
#
loop_
_entity_poly.entity_id
_entity_poly.type
_entity_poly.pdbx_seq_one_letter_code
_entity_poly.pdbx_strand_id
1 'polypeptide(L)'
;MVGWLKVQFTDLIPKVEVPQKLSDYRHISLVGCIYKVLAKVLDGILIANEFVDEAKSKKKILLMFKVDFEKAYDSMEWSYLLYVMHKMNFPSKWRRWIS
;
A
#
# COMPACT_ATOMS: atom_id res chain seq x y z
N MET A 1 -13.75 0.14 -29.32
CA MET A 1 -13.84 0.92 -28.06
C MET A 1 -13.84 0.01 -26.82
N VAL A 2 -12.90 -0.95 -26.74
CA VAL A 2 -12.76 -1.88 -25.58
C VAL A 2 -11.29 -2.07 -25.16
N GLY A 3 -10.35 -1.39 -25.83
CA GLY A 3 -8.90 -1.50 -25.60
C GLY A 3 -8.34 -0.54 -24.56
N TRP A 4 -9.07 0.50 -24.18
CA TRP A 4 -8.56 1.57 -23.30
C TRP A 4 -8.78 1.31 -21.81
N LEU A 5 -9.70 0.40 -21.43
CA LEU A 5 -9.97 0.11 -20.01
C LEU A 5 -9.02 -0.93 -19.39
N LYS A 6 -8.33 -1.74 -20.21
CA LYS A 6 -7.41 -2.80 -19.71
C LYS A 6 -6.03 -2.27 -19.32
N VAL A 7 -5.68 -1.05 -19.74
CA VAL A 7 -4.33 -0.48 -19.55
C VAL A 7 -4.10 0.01 -18.11
N GLN A 8 -5.13 0.10 -17.26
CA GLN A 8 -4.95 0.65 -15.90
C GLN A 8 -4.55 -0.37 -14.82
N PHE A 9 -4.51 -1.68 -15.09
CA PHE A 9 -4.29 -2.68 -14.02
C PHE A 9 -3.11 -3.64 -14.23
N THR A 10 -2.51 -3.67 -15.41
CA THR A 10 -1.39 -4.58 -15.74
C THR A 10 -0.40 -3.90 -16.67
N ASP A 11 0.59 -3.22 -16.10
CA ASP A 11 1.75 -2.74 -16.86
C ASP A 11 2.69 -3.92 -17.13
N LEU A 12 2.94 -4.18 -18.41
CA LEU A 12 3.89 -5.18 -18.89
C LEU A 12 5.21 -4.46 -19.17
N ILE A 13 6.20 -4.61 -18.28
CA ILE A 13 7.55 -4.08 -18.53
C ILE A 13 8.30 -5.09 -19.40
N PRO A 14 8.74 -4.72 -20.62
CA PRO A 14 9.52 -5.61 -21.46
C PRO A 14 10.91 -5.85 -20.84
N LYS A 15 11.34 -7.11 -20.78
CA LYS A 15 12.70 -7.45 -20.32
C LYS A 15 13.77 -7.33 -21.41
N VAL A 16 13.36 -7.18 -22.67
CA VAL A 16 14.19 -7.24 -23.88
C VAL A 16 13.73 -6.16 -24.86
N GLU A 17 14.63 -5.62 -25.69
CA GLU A 17 14.35 -4.51 -26.63
C GLU A 17 13.25 -4.83 -27.66
N VAL A 18 13.05 -6.10 -28.02
CA VAL A 18 12.00 -6.55 -28.94
C VAL A 18 11.26 -7.77 -28.35
N PRO A 19 10.25 -7.57 -27.50
CA PRO A 19 9.51 -8.67 -26.88
C PRO A 19 8.53 -9.30 -27.89
N GLN A 20 8.67 -10.60 -28.17
CA GLN A 20 7.79 -11.33 -29.10
C GLN A 20 6.86 -12.33 -28.41
N LYS A 21 7.16 -12.75 -27.17
CA LYS A 21 6.37 -13.73 -26.42
C LYS A 21 5.94 -13.20 -25.05
N LEU A 22 4.80 -13.69 -24.54
CA LEU A 22 4.25 -13.31 -23.23
C LEU A 22 5.23 -13.57 -22.06
N SER A 23 6.15 -14.53 -22.23
CA SER A 23 7.24 -14.84 -21.29
C SER A 23 8.29 -13.74 -21.14
N ASP A 24 8.40 -12.83 -22.12
CA ASP A 24 9.43 -11.78 -22.17
C ASP A 24 9.02 -10.52 -21.39
N TYR A 25 7.78 -10.51 -20.90
CA TYR A 25 7.24 -9.42 -20.10
C TYR A 25 7.33 -9.74 -18.61
N ARG A 26 7.73 -8.73 -17.83
CA ARG A 26 7.64 -8.75 -16.37
C ARG A 26 6.26 -8.20 -16.00
N HIS A 27 5.35 -9.06 -15.56
CA HIS A 27 4.01 -8.64 -15.17
C HIS A 27 4.07 -7.96 -13.80
N ILE A 28 4.00 -6.62 -13.77
CA ILE A 28 3.69 -5.89 -12.54
C ILE A 28 2.19 -5.66 -12.56
N SER A 29 1.44 -6.67 -12.13
CA SER A 29 0.02 -6.51 -11.89
C SER A 29 -0.17 -5.61 -10.69
N LEU A 30 -0.89 -4.50 -10.84
CA LEU A 30 -1.34 -3.69 -9.71
C LEU A 30 -2.16 -4.54 -8.72
N VAL A 31 -2.92 -5.51 -9.23
CA VAL A 31 -3.62 -6.52 -8.41
C VAL A 31 -2.63 -7.34 -7.57
N GLY A 32 -1.51 -7.76 -8.16
CA GLY A 32 -0.45 -8.47 -7.46
C GLY A 32 0.28 -7.60 -6.42
N CYS A 33 0.49 -6.31 -6.70
CA CYS A 33 1.03 -5.35 -5.73
C CYS A 33 0.07 -5.14 -4.56
N ILE A 34 -1.22 -4.94 -4.82
CA ILE A 34 -2.25 -4.79 -3.79
C ILE A 34 -2.32 -6.06 -2.94
N TYR A 35 -2.37 -7.24 -3.55
CA TYR A 35 -2.41 -8.50 -2.81
C TYR A 35 -1.18 -8.68 -1.90
N LYS A 36 0.02 -8.34 -2.38
CA LYS A 36 1.26 -8.39 -1.56
C LYS A 36 1.23 -7.42 -0.38
N VAL A 37 0.65 -6.23 -0.55
CA VAL A 37 0.51 -5.27 0.54
C VAL A 37 -0.53 -5.75 1.56
N LEU A 38 -1.68 -6.23 1.08
CA LEU A 38 -2.74 -6.76 1.94
C LEU A 38 -2.26 -7.96 2.76
N ALA A 39 -1.52 -8.90 2.14
CA ALA A 39 -0.96 -10.05 2.84
C ALA A 39 -0.03 -9.62 3.98
N LYS A 40 0.88 -8.67 3.74
CA LYS A 40 1.79 -8.16 4.79
C LYS A 40 1.06 -7.49 5.96
N VAL A 41 -0.02 -6.76 5.68
CA VAL A 41 -0.82 -6.12 6.73
C VAL A 41 -1.57 -7.15 7.56
N LEU A 42 -2.18 -8.15 6.90
CA LEU A 42 -2.91 -9.23 7.57
C LEU A 42 -1.98 -10.09 8.45
N ASP A 43 -0.78 -10.43 7.96
CA ASP A 43 0.21 -11.17 8.74
C ASP A 43 0.58 -10.42 10.03
N GLY A 44 0.81 -9.10 9.94
CA GLY A 44 1.11 -8.28 11.11
C GLY A 44 -0.03 -8.24 12.14
N ILE A 45 -1.28 -8.17 11.67
CA ILE A 45 -2.46 -8.19 12.54
C ILE A 45 -2.61 -9.55 13.22
N LEU A 46 -2.39 -10.65 12.49
CA LEU A 46 -2.52 -12.01 13.02
C LEU A 46 -1.51 -12.25 14.14
N ILE A 47 -0.23 -11.90 13.91
CA ILE A 47 0.84 -12.03 14.91
C ILE A 47 0.54 -11.18 16.15
N ALA A 48 0.04 -9.95 15.96
CA ALA A 48 -0.35 -9.09 17.07
C ALA A 48 -1.50 -9.70 17.89
N ASN A 49 -2.50 -10.29 17.23
CA ASN A 49 -3.62 -10.93 17.90
C ASN A 49 -3.19 -12.17 18.71
N GLU A 50 -2.34 -13.02 18.14
CA GLU A 50 -1.79 -14.19 18.85
C GLU A 50 -1.01 -13.77 20.11
N PHE A 51 -0.18 -12.73 20.01
CA PHE A 51 0.58 -12.21 21.15
C PHE A 51 -0.34 -11.65 22.25
N VAL A 52 -1.42 -10.97 21.86
CA VAL A 52 -2.44 -10.46 22.78
C VAL A 52 -3.17 -11.59 23.49
N ASP A 53 -3.56 -12.63 22.76
CA ASP A 53 -4.25 -13.79 23.31
C ASP A 53 -3.35 -14.60 24.24
N GLU A 54 -2.07 -14.75 23.90
CA GLU A 54 -1.08 -15.37 24.79
C GLU A 54 -0.88 -14.55 26.08
N ALA A 55 -0.76 -13.23 25.97
CA ALA A 55 -0.59 -12.35 27.12
C ALA A 55 -1.81 -12.37 28.05
N LYS A 56 -3.04 -12.42 27.48
CA LYS A 56 -4.29 -12.61 28.23
C LYS A 56 -4.33 -13.97 28.93
N SER A 57 -4.01 -15.04 28.21
CA SER A 57 -3.99 -16.42 28.74
C SER A 57 -3.01 -16.56 29.91
N LYS A 58 -1.82 -15.95 29.80
CA LYS A 58 -0.78 -15.97 30.84
C LYS A 58 -0.98 -14.93 31.95
N LYS A 59 -2.09 -14.18 31.96
CA LYS A 59 -2.35 -13.05 32.88
C LYS A 59 -1.17 -12.07 33.00
N LYS A 60 -0.41 -11.88 31.92
CA LYS A 60 0.70 -10.93 31.91
C LYS A 60 0.14 -9.51 31.76
N ILE A 61 0.76 -8.55 32.44
CA ILE A 61 0.45 -7.13 32.26
C ILE A 61 0.87 -6.76 30.84
N LEU A 62 -0.11 -6.58 29.96
CA LEU A 62 0.09 -6.15 28.58
C LEU A 62 -0.20 -4.64 28.51
N LEU A 63 0.83 -3.84 28.21
CA LEU A 63 0.65 -2.43 27.89
C LEU A 63 0.49 -2.29 26.37
N MET A 64 -0.76 -2.15 25.92
CA MET A 64 -1.08 -1.94 24.50
C MET A 64 -1.30 -0.45 24.24
N PHE A 65 -0.43 0.17 23.44
CA PHE A 65 -0.64 1.53 22.94
C PHE A 65 -1.50 1.49 21.68
N LYS A 66 -2.80 1.69 21.84
CA LYS A 66 -3.69 1.95 20.71
C LYS A 66 -3.48 3.39 20.26
N VAL A 67 -3.00 3.58 19.04
CA VAL A 67 -2.89 4.92 18.42
C VAL A 67 -4.18 5.18 17.65
N ASP A 68 -4.98 6.14 18.13
CA ASP A 68 -6.19 6.61 17.43
C ASP A 68 -5.81 7.71 16.44
N PHE A 69 -5.93 7.40 15.15
CA PHE A 69 -5.65 8.32 14.04
C PHE A 69 -6.87 9.14 13.62
N GLU A 70 -8.04 8.90 14.21
CA GLU A 70 -9.32 9.51 13.82
C GLU A 70 -9.24 11.04 13.77
N LYS A 71 -8.55 11.69 14.74
CA LYS A 71 -8.35 13.15 14.79
C LYS A 71 -6.97 13.62 14.33
N ALA A 72 -6.08 12.71 14.00
CA ALA A 72 -4.73 13.06 13.55
C ALA A 72 -4.76 13.74 12.17
N TYR A 73 -5.78 13.45 11.37
CA TYR A 73 -5.98 14.09 10.06
C TYR A 73 -6.55 15.51 10.18
N ASP A 74 -7.42 15.76 11.16
CA ASP A 74 -7.99 17.09 11.41
C ASP A 74 -6.94 18.12 11.84
N SER A 75 -5.85 17.64 12.43
CA SER A 75 -4.72 18.45 12.93
C SER A 75 -3.52 18.46 11.99
N MET A 76 -3.60 17.75 10.85
CA MET A 76 -2.51 17.67 9.90
C MET A 76 -2.48 18.91 9.00
N GLU A 77 -1.32 19.55 8.92
CA GLU A 77 -1.12 20.67 8.01
C GLU A 77 -1.05 20.18 6.55
N TRP A 78 -1.82 20.82 5.67
CA TRP A 78 -1.84 20.48 4.24
C TRP A 78 -0.48 20.64 3.55
N SER A 79 0.34 21.61 3.98
CA SER A 79 1.68 21.81 3.40
C SER A 79 2.63 20.63 3.73
N TYR A 80 2.53 20.10 4.95
CA TYR A 80 3.27 18.92 5.39
C TYR A 80 2.83 17.68 4.60
N LEU A 81 1.53 17.50 4.39
CA LEU A 81 1.01 16.41 3.55
C LEU A 81 1.59 16.49 2.13
N LEU A 82 1.53 17.67 1.50
CA LEU A 82 2.08 17.89 0.15
C LEU A 82 3.59 17.65 0.09
N TYR A 83 4.32 18.03 1.14
CA TYR A 83 5.74 17.76 1.29
C TYR A 83 6.04 16.25 1.35
N VAL A 84 5.30 15.49 2.17
CA VAL A 84 5.45 14.03 2.27
C VAL A 84 5.13 13.36 0.94
N MET A 85 4.04 13.75 0.28
CA MET A 85 3.68 13.25 -1.05
C MET A 85 4.77 13.52 -2.08
N HIS A 86 5.39 14.70 -2.04
CA HIS A 86 6.52 15.01 -2.91
C HIS A 86 7.73 14.12 -2.63
N LYS A 87 8.07 13.89 -1.35
CA LYS A 87 9.17 13.00 -0.94
C LYS A 87 8.94 11.53 -1.30
N MET A 88 7.69 11.07 -1.32
CA MET A 88 7.32 9.73 -1.76
C MET A 88 7.21 9.60 -3.29
N ASN A 89 7.65 10.60 -4.06
CA ASN A 89 7.60 10.64 -5.52
C ASN A 89 6.18 10.52 -6.12
N PHE A 90 5.15 11.00 -5.41
CA PHE A 90 3.80 11.04 -5.97
C PHE A 90 3.75 11.97 -7.20
N PRO A 91 3.13 11.53 -8.32
CA PRO A 91 3.05 12.35 -9.52
C PRO A 91 2.40 13.70 -9.25
N SER A 92 2.88 14.75 -9.91
CA SER A 92 2.36 16.11 -9.76
C SER A 92 0.84 16.22 -10.02
N LYS A 93 0.31 15.39 -10.93
CA LYS A 93 -1.13 15.32 -11.23
C LYS A 93 -1.97 14.93 -10.01
N TRP A 94 -1.47 14.02 -9.17
CA TRP A 94 -2.17 13.56 -7.96
C TRP A 94 -2.13 14.62 -6.85
N ARG A 95 -0.99 15.27 -6.68
CA ARG A 95 -0.86 16.39 -5.71
C ARG A 95 -1.79 17.56 -6.04
N ARG A 96 -2.02 17.82 -7.34
CA ARG A 96 -2.95 18.86 -7.81
C ARG A 96 -4.44 18.53 -7.62
N TRP A 97 -4.80 17.25 -7.42
CA TRP A 97 -6.19 16.90 -7.12
C TRP A 97 -6.55 17.08 -5.65
N ILE A 98 -5.54 17.17 -4.79
CA ILE A 98 -5.70 17.33 -3.34
C ILE A 98 -5.62 18.80 -2.95
N SER A 99 -4.93 19.64 -3.74
CA SER A 99 -4.96 21.11 -3.59
C SER A 99 -6.21 21.71 -4.18
#